data_AF-A0A1V5GXE9-F1
#
_entry.id   AF-A0A1V5GXE9-F1
#
_cell.length_a   1.000
_cell.length_b   1.000
_cell.length_c   1.000
_cell.angle_alpha   90.00
_cell.angle_beta   90.00
_cell.angle_gamma   90.00
#
_symmetry.space_group_name_H-M   'P 1'
#
loop_
_entity.id
_entity.type
_entity.pdbx_description
1 polymer ?
#
loop_
_entity_poly.entity_id
_entity_poly.type
_entity_poly.pdbx_seq_one_letter_code
_entity_poly.pdbx_strand_id
1 'polypeptide(L)' 'MRVTRQTKRILAKRDRKIYEQYVAVDEFGRRKHSVKDIARRYDLSEARVFQIIHEVEKELGDNLLLDKLNKV' A
#
# COMPACT_ATOMS: atom_id res chain seq x y z
N MET A 1 19.98 -0.91 14.89
CA MET A 1 18.67 -0.73 15.56
C MET A 1 17.74 -1.87 15.13
N ARG A 2 17.31 -2.78 16.02
CA ARG A 2 16.45 -3.92 15.66
C ARG A 2 14.99 -3.46 15.56
N VAL A 3 14.40 -3.54 14.37
CA VAL A 3 12.98 -3.26 14.14
C VAL A 3 12.14 -4.34 14.83
N THR A 4 11.33 -3.96 15.82
CA THR A 4 10.50 -4.90 16.58
C THR A 4 9.36 -5.48 15.73
N ARG A 5 8.83 -6.65 16.10
CA ARG A 5 7.66 -7.25 15.41
C ARG A 5 6.44 -6.31 15.38
N GLN A 6 6.27 -5.51 16.44
CA GLN A 6 5.21 -4.51 16.54
C GLN A 6 5.43 -3.37 15.53
N THR A 7 6.66 -2.86 15.43
CA THR A 7 7.02 -1.83 14.44
C THR A 7 6.79 -2.33 13.01
N LYS A 8 7.17 -3.58 12.69
CA LYS A 8 6.89 -4.19 11.37
C LYS A 8 5.39 -4.25 11.06
N ARG A 9 4.56 -4.66 12.02
CA ARG A 9 3.09 -4.70 11.86
C ARG A 9 2.48 -3.31 11.68
N ILE A 10 2.99 -2.30 12.37
CA ILE A 10 2.52 -0.92 12.26
C ILE A 10 2.87 -0.34 10.87
N LEU A 11 4.09 -0.58 10.38
CA LEU A 11 4.52 -0.19 9.05
C LEU A 11 3.63 -0.84 7.97
N ALA A 12 3.43 -2.16 8.05
CA ALA A 12 2.55 -2.88 7.11
C ALA A 12 1.10 -2.36 7.13
N LYS A 13 0.57 -1.96 8.29
CA LYS A 13 -0.77 -1.35 8.38
C LYS A 13 -0.82 0.04 7.73
N ARG A 14 0.22 0.86 7.94
CA ARG A 14 0.32 2.19 7.32
C ARG A 14 0.39 2.07 5.80
N ASP A 15 1.22 1.15 5.30
CA ASP A 15 1.46 0.96 3.87
C ASP A 15 0.21 0.48 3.13
N ARG A 16 -0.55 -0.45 3.74
CA ARG A 16 -1.88 -0.84 3.23
C ARG A 16 -2.86 0.33 3.19
N LYS A 17 -2.88 1.18 4.23
CA LYS A 17 -3.77 2.34 4.28
C LYS A 17 -3.43 3.40 3.23
N ILE A 18 -2.15 3.53 2.90
CA ILE A 18 -1.67 4.37 1.80
C ILE A 18 -2.18 3.80 0.47
N TYR A 19 -2.06 2.49 0.26
CA TYR A 19 -2.56 1.82 -0.93
C TYR A 19 -4.08 1.94 -1.08
N GLU A 20 -4.85 1.70 -0.01
CA GLU A 20 -6.31 1.87 0.01
C GLU A 20 -6.74 3.29 -0.38
N GLN A 21 -6.03 4.32 0.09
CA GLN A 21 -6.31 5.71 -0.30
C GLN A 21 -5.95 5.99 -1.77
N TYR A 22 -4.89 5.36 -2.28
CA TYR A 22 -4.49 5.50 -3.67
C TYR A 22 -5.51 4.90 -4.64
N VAL A 23 -6.08 3.74 -4.31
CA VAL A 23 -7.11 3.07 -5.12
C VAL A 23 -8.53 3.55 -4.83
N ALA A 24 -8.73 4.38 -3.81
CA ALA A 24 -10.04 4.89 -3.44
C ALA A 24 -10.64 5.75 -4.56
N VAL A 25 -11.82 5.33 -5.04
CA VAL A 25 -12.61 6.04 -6.05
C VAL A 25 -13.91 6.58 -5.47
N ASP A 26 -14.44 7.63 -6.10
CA ASP A 26 -15.77 8.18 -5.84
C ASP A 26 -16.87 7.40 -6.57
N GLU A 27 -18.10 7.87 -6.41
CA GLU A 27 -19.31 7.27 -6.99
C GLU A 27 -19.29 7.30 -8.53
N PHE A 28 -18.41 8.11 -9.13
CA PHE A 28 -18.19 8.23 -10.56
C PHE A 28 -16.91 7.52 -11.04
N GLY A 29 -16.25 6.75 -10.16
CA GLY A 29 -15.02 6.03 -10.48
C GLY A 29 -13.77 6.91 -10.55
N ARG A 30 -13.84 8.17 -10.12
CA ARG A 30 -12.69 9.10 -10.12
C ARG A 30 -11.88 8.92 -8.86
N ARG A 31 -10.54 9.02 -8.96
CA ARG A 31 -9.65 8.92 -7.80
C ARG A 31 -9.97 9.99 -6.76
N LYS A 32 -10.22 9.58 -5.52
CA LYS A 32 -10.50 10.48 -4.39
C LYS A 32 -9.28 11.23 -3.89
N HIS A 33 -8.10 10.63 -4.04
CA HIS A 33 -6.85 11.20 -3.53
C HIS A 33 -5.77 11.11 -4.60
N SER A 34 -5.06 12.21 -4.83
CA SER A 34 -3.86 12.19 -5.66
C SER A 34 -2.66 11.66 -4.85
N VAL A 35 -1.63 11.19 -5.55
CA VAL A 35 -0.36 10.77 -4.90
C VAL A 35 0.24 11.92 -4.09
N LYS A 36 0.11 13.16 -4.57
CA LYS A 36 0.55 14.37 -3.88
C LYS A 36 -0.19 14.61 -2.57
N ASP A 37 -1.51 14.41 -2.55
CA ASP A 37 -2.32 14.55 -1.33
C ASP A 37 -1.97 13.48 -0.29
N ILE A 38 -1.76 12.25 -0.74
CA ILE A 38 -1.35 11.13 0.11
C ILE A 38 0.05 11.40 0.68
N ALA A 39 1.00 11.82 -0.15
CA ALA A 39 2.35 12.19 0.27
C ALA A 39 2.32 13.24 1.38
N ARG A 40 1.52 14.30 1.20
CA ARG A 40 1.32 15.36 2.21
C ARG A 40 0.70 14.83 3.51
N ARG A 41 -0.30 13.95 3.42
CA ARG A 41 -1.02 13.42 4.59
C ARG A 41 -0.15 12.53 5.48
N TYR A 42 0.82 11.85 4.88
CA TYR A 42 1.71 10.92 5.58
C TYR A 42 3.12 11.47 5.82
N ASP A 43 3.37 12.74 5.50
CA ASP A 43 4.69 13.37 5.56
C ASP A 43 5.76 12.53 4.84
N LEU A 44 5.47 12.19 3.58
CA LEU A 44 6.33 11.40 2.70
C LEU A 44 6.59 12.16 1.40
N SER A 45 7.65 11.78 0.69
CA SER A 45 7.82 12.17 -0.71
C SER A 45 6.89 11.35 -1.61
N GLU A 46 6.48 11.92 -2.74
CA GLU A 46 5.68 11.20 -3.74
C GLU A 46 6.39 9.92 -4.22
N ALA A 47 7.71 9.98 -4.39
CA ALA A 47 8.53 8.82 -4.73
C ALA A 47 8.42 7.70 -3.68
N ARG A 48 8.39 8.03 -2.39
CA ARG A 48 8.22 7.04 -1.33
C ARG A 48 6.82 6.44 -1.32
N VAL A 49 5.80 7.23 -1.62
CA VAL A 49 4.42 6.74 -1.78
C VAL A 49 4.33 5.75 -2.95
N PHE A 50 4.95 6.04 -4.09
CA PHE A 50 5.02 5.11 -5.22
C PHE A 50 5.73 3.80 -4.88
N GLN A 51 6.85 3.87 -4.15
CA GLN A 51 7.54 2.66 -3.66
C GLN A 51 6.63 1.80 -2.79
N ILE A 52 5.93 2.42 -1.83
CA ILE A 52 4.99 1.73 -0.95
C ILE A 52 3.87 1.06 -1.75
N ILE A 53 3.29 1.77 -2.72
CA ILE A 53 2.26 1.22 -3.61
C ILE A 53 2.79 -0.02 -4.34
N HIS A 54 3.97 0.08 -4.94
CA HIS A 54 4.57 -1.02 -5.68
C HIS A 54 4.90 -2.23 -4.79
N GLU A 55 5.42 -2.00 -3.59
CA GLU A 55 5.70 -3.05 -2.60
C GLU A 55 4.40 -3.78 -2.22
N VAL A 56 3.31 -3.04 -1.96
CA VAL A 56 2.00 -3.62 -1.62
C VAL A 56 1.39 -4.38 -2.80
N GLU A 57 1.45 -3.85 -4.02
CA GLU A 57 0.96 -4.53 -5.23
C GLU A 57 1.70 -5.85 -5.47
N LYS A 58 3.03 -5.84 -5.28
CA LYS A 58 3.86 -7.04 -5.39
C LYS A 58 3.47 -8.08 -4.34
N GLU A 59 3.31 -7.68 -3.07
CA GLU A 59 2.85 -8.59 -2.02
C GLU A 59 1.46 -9.18 -2.33
N LEU A 60 0.53 -8.39 -2.87
CA LEU A 60 -0.80 -8.87 -3.25
C LEU A 60 -0.72 -9.85 -4.44
N GLY A 61 0.09 -9.55 -5.45
CA GLY A 61 0.32 -10.42 -6.60
C GLY A 61 0.98 -11.75 -6.23
N ASP A 62 2.00 -11.72 -5.36
CA ASP A 62 2.68 -12.91 -4.87
C ASP A 62 1.73 -13.79 -4.03
N ASN A 63 0.88 -13.19 -3.20
CA ASN A 63 -0.15 -13.93 -2.45
C ASN A 63 -1.19 -14.56 -3.38
N LEU A 64 -1.60 -13.87 -4.45
CA LEU A 64 -2.52 -14.43 -5.44
C LEU A 64 -1.89 -15.60 -6.23
N LEU A 65 -0.60 -15.49 -6.54
CA LEU A 65 0.18 -16.57 -7.16
C LEU A 65 0.31 -17.78 -6.22
N LEU A 66 0.60 -17.56 -4.94
CA LEU A 66 0.65 -18.60 -3.91
C LEU A 66 -0.71 -19.29 -3.71
N ASP A 67 -1.82 -18.54 -3.71
CA ASP A 67 -3.17 -19.12 -3.59
C ASP A 67 -3.55 -19.97 -4.81
N LYS A 68 -3.10 -19.58 -6.01
CA LYS A 68 -3.28 -20.39 -7.23
C LYS A 68 -2.45 -21.68 -7.19
N LEU A 69 -1.23 -21.63 -6.68
CA LEU A 69 -0.34 -22.80 -6.60
C LEU A 69 -0.77 -23.80 -5.51
N ASN A 70 -1.36 -23.35 -4.41
CA ASN A 70 -1.84 -24.22 -3.32
C ASN A 70 -3.21 -24.86 -3.57
N LYS A 71 -3.91 -24.49 -4.65
CA LYS A 71 -5.18 -25.11 -5.09
C LYS A 71 -4.98 -26.24 -6.10
N VAL A 72 -3.74 -26.66 -6.34
CA VAL A 72 -3.33 -27.82 -7.15
C VAL A 72 -2.79 -28.90 -6.22
#